data_AF-A0A3D0VER1-F1
#
_entry.id   AF-A0A3D0VER1-F1
#
_cell.length_a   1.000
_cell.length_b   1.000
_cell.length_c   1.000
_cell.angle_alpha   90.00
_cell.angle_beta   90.00
_cell.angle_gamma   90.00
#
_symmetry.space_group_name_H-M   'P 1'
#
loop_
_entity.id
_entity.type
_entity.pdbx_description
1 polymer ?
#
loop_
_entity_poly.entity_id
_entity_poly.type
_entity_poly.pdbx_seq_one_letter_code
_entity_poly.pdbx_strand_id
1 'polypeptide(L)' 'MSATIHKLKRSAGVAGQFAYDVSGERDGEPFTLGFVSSVYGGPIVMVQSSGAQVFVTSPERFGPVLNPDWVRKFLNA' A
#
# COMPACT_ATOMS: atom_id res chain seq x y z
N MET A 1 -5.83 -13.37 -9.42
CA MET A 1 -4.97 -13.87 -8.33
C MET A 1 -5.43 -13.17 -7.05
N SER A 2 -5.62 -13.89 -5.94
CA SER A 2 -6.13 -13.31 -4.69
C SER A 2 -5.00 -13.25 -3.68
N ALA A 3 -4.71 -12.06 -3.15
CA ALA A 3 -3.72 -11.90 -2.08
C ALA A 3 -4.38 -12.08 -0.72
N THR A 4 -3.78 -12.88 0.15
CA THR A 4 -4.18 -13.00 1.56
C THR A 4 -3.34 -12.04 2.39
N ILE A 5 -3.99 -11.11 3.09
CA ILE A 5 -3.31 -10.16 3.97
C ILE A 5 -3.26 -10.73 5.38
N HIS A 6 -2.05 -10.93 5.92
CA HIS A 6 -1.86 -11.34 7.32
C HIS A 6 -1.73 -10.13 8.25
N LYS A 7 -1.10 -9.05 7.77
CA LYS A 7 -0.86 -7.85 8.56
C LYS A 7 -1.06 -6.62 7.70
N LEU A 8 -1.73 -5.63 8.29
CA LEU A 8 -1.89 -4.30 7.73
C LEU A 8 -1.79 -3.29 8.88
N LYS A 9 -0.68 -2.58 8.96
CA LYS A 9 -0.40 -1.63 10.04
C LYS A 9 -0.27 -0.23 9.45
N ARG A 10 -0.93 0.74 10.08
CA ARG A 10 -0.72 2.16 9.77
C ARG A 10 0.41 2.73 10.61
N SER A 11 1.26 3.57 10.01
CA SER A 11 2.27 4.37 10.69
C SER A 11 2.15 5.84 10.28
N ALA A 12 2.47 6.74 11.21
CA ALA A 12 2.56 8.17 10.94
C ALA A 12 3.98 8.51 10.51
N GLY A 13 4.12 9.34 9.48
CA GLY A 13 5.37 9.90 9.01
C GLY A 13 5.51 11.37 9.42
N VAL A 14 6.50 12.04 8.81
CA VAL A 14 6.76 13.47 9.02
C VAL A 14 5.87 14.31 8.10
N ALA A 15 5.53 15.53 8.51
CA ALA A 15 4.85 16.53 7.68
C ALA A 15 3.52 16.04 7.05
N GLY A 16 2.72 15.29 7.81
CA GLY A 16 1.43 14.79 7.34
C GLY A 16 1.51 13.56 6.43
N GLN A 17 2.70 12.99 6.24
CA GLN A 17 2.85 11.68 5.61
C GLN A 17 2.31 10.58 6.53
N PHE A 18 1.81 9.52 5.92
CA PHE A 18 1.46 8.29 6.60
C PHE A 18 1.74 7.11 5.68
N ALA A 19 1.95 5.95 6.30
CA ALA A 19 2.18 4.71 5.57
C ALA A 19 1.28 3.57 6.05
N TYR A 20 1.07 2.61 5.16
CA TYR A 20 0.52 1.30 5.47
C TYR A 20 1.56 0.24 5.16
N ASP A 21 2.02 -0.45 6.20
CA ASP A 21 2.90 -1.61 6.11
C ASP A 21 2.03 -2.87 6.00
N VAL A 22 2.23 -3.63 4.93
CA VAL A 22 1.42 -4.79 4.57
C VAL A 22 2.31 -6.00 4.45
N SER A 23 1.90 -7.12 5.06
CA SER A 23 2.49 -8.41 4.78
C SER A 23 1.40 -9.46 4.57
N GLY A 24 1.67 -10.40 3.69
CA GLY A 24 0.68 -11.35 3.21
C GLY A 24 1.31 -12.44 2.38
N GLU A 25 0.46 -13.22 1.74
CA GLU A 25 0.83 -14.24 0.78
C GLU A 25 0.06 -14.03 -0.52
N ARG A 26 0.73 -14.26 -1.65
CA ARG A 26 0.14 -14.25 -2.99
C ARG A 26 0.60 -15.50 -3.72
N ASP A 27 -0.35 -16.32 -4.14
CA ASP A 27 -0.07 -17.57 -4.86
C ASP A 27 0.89 -18.51 -4.11
N GLY A 28 0.85 -18.50 -2.77
CA GLY A 28 1.72 -19.29 -1.89
C GLY A 28 3.06 -18.64 -1.56
N GLU A 29 3.37 -17.49 -2.16
CA GLU A 29 4.62 -16.75 -1.91
C GLU A 29 4.40 -15.59 -0.94
N PRO A 30 5.20 -15.47 0.14
CA PRO A 30 5.08 -14.37 1.08
C PRO A 30 5.55 -13.05 0.46
N PHE A 31 4.84 -11.97 0.76
CA PHE A 31 5.21 -10.62 0.36
C PHE A 31 5.18 -9.65 1.55
N THR A 32 5.98 -8.59 1.43
CA THR A 32 5.92 -7.42 2.30
C THR A 32 6.05 -6.16 1.46
N LEU A 33 5.14 -5.22 1.67
CA LEU A 33 5.02 -3.98 0.90
C LEU A 33 4.64 -2.82 1.84
N GLY A 34 5.12 -1.63 1.55
CA GLY A 34 4.66 -0.37 2.15
C GLY A 34 3.88 0.44 1.14
N PHE A 35 2.87 1.19 1.59
CA PHE A 35 2.21 2.23 0.80
C PHE A 35 2.31 3.56 1.54
N VAL A 36 2.89 4.57 0.92
CA VAL A 36 3.08 5.90 1.51
C VAL A 36 2.20 6.91 0.79
N SER A 37 1.57 7.80 1.55
CA SER A 37 0.78 8.93 1.05
C SER A 37 0.84 10.10 2.03
N SER A 38 0.26 11.24 1.64
CA SER A 38 0.10 12.42 2.48
C SER A 38 -1.37 12.73 2.75
N VAL A 39 -1.67 13.28 3.94
CA VAL A 39 -3.01 13.79 4.26
C VAL A 39 -3.41 15.00 3.40
N TYR A 40 -2.44 15.67 2.78
CA TYR A 40 -2.65 16.80 1.88
C TYR A 40 -2.92 16.38 0.43
N GLY A 41 -3.04 15.07 0.18
CA GLY A 41 -3.07 14.50 -1.17
C GLY A 41 -1.68 14.38 -1.79
N GLY A 42 -1.62 13.81 -2.99
CA GLY A 42 -0.38 13.52 -3.69
C GLY A 42 -0.31 12.08 -4.20
N PRO A 43 0.82 11.69 -4.82
CA PRO A 43 0.99 10.34 -5.32
C PRO A 43 1.02 9.32 -4.19
N ILE A 44 0.50 8.11 -4.47
CA ILE A 44 0.72 6.94 -3.61
C ILE A 44 2.00 6.26 -4.10
N VAL A 45 2.93 6.03 -3.18
CA VAL A 45 4.19 5.33 -3.46
C VAL A 45 4.16 3.96 -2.81
N MET A 46 4.36 2.92 -3.61
CA MET A 46 4.58 1.57 -3.13
C MET A 46 6.07 1.35 -2.83
N VAL A 47 6.38 0.81 -1.67
CA VAL A 47 7.74 0.49 -1.23
C VAL A 47 7.86 -1.02 -1.14
N GLN A 48 8.78 -1.61 -1.91
CA GLN A 48 9.05 -3.04 -1.87
C GLN A 48 9.95 -3.38 -0.68
N SER A 49 10.02 -4.66 -0.31
CA SER A 49 10.91 -5.16 0.75
C SER A 49 12.40 -4.84 0.51
N SER A 50 12.80 -4.69 -0.76
CA SER A 50 14.14 -4.24 -1.18
C SER A 50 14.41 -2.75 -0.91
N GLY A 51 13.39 -1.98 -0.51
CA GLY A 51 13.44 -0.52 -0.43
C GLY A 51 13.15 0.18 -1.76
N ALA A 52 12.96 -0.56 -2.86
CA ALA A 52 12.61 0.03 -4.15
C ALA A 52 11.25 0.75 -4.07
N GLN A 53 11.19 1.98 -4.61
CA GLN A 53 10.00 2.80 -4.60
C GLN A 53 9.38 2.84 -5.99
N VAL A 54 8.08 2.57 -6.06
CA VAL A 54 7.30 2.55 -7.31
C VAL A 54 6.09 3.45 -7.14
N PHE A 55 5.94 4.43 -8.02
CA PHE A 55 4.73 5.25 -8.06
C PHE A 55 3.55 4.41 -8.54
N VAL A 56 2.47 4.41 -7.78
CA VAL A 56 1.23 3.74 -8.20
C VAL A 56 0.58 4.59 -9.28
N THR A 57 0.38 4.00 -10.46
CA THR A 57 -0.33 4.64 -11.57
C THR A 57 -1.84 4.48 -11.41
N SER A 58 -2.59 5.52 -11.76
CA SER A 58 -4.06 5.57 -11.63
C SER A 58 -4.60 5.08 -10.27
N PRO A 59 -4.09 5.61 -9.13
CA PRO A 59 -4.49 5.14 -7.79
C PRO A 59 -5.99 5.30 -7.51
N GLU A 60 -6.67 6.20 -8.20
CA GLU A 60 -8.10 6.47 -8.10
C GLU A 60 -8.97 5.25 -8.41
N ARG A 61 -8.46 4.28 -9.18
CA ARG A 61 -9.16 3.01 -9.49
C ARG A 61 -9.44 2.16 -8.26
N PHE A 62 -8.65 2.30 -7.21
CA PHE A 62 -8.79 1.52 -5.97
C PHE A 62 -9.49 2.32 -4.86
N GLY A 63 -9.75 3.60 -5.09
CA GLY A 63 -10.45 4.50 -4.18
C GLY A 63 -9.83 5.90 -4.17
N PRO A 64 -10.52 6.88 -3.58
CA PRO A 64 -10.09 8.29 -3.61
C PRO A 64 -8.92 8.60 -2.67
N VAL A 65 -8.65 7.76 -1.67
CA VAL A 65 -7.65 8.00 -0.63
C VAL A 65 -7.03 6.67 -0.20
N LEU A 66 -5.73 6.68 0.12
CA LEU A 66 -5.04 5.54 0.70
C LEU A 66 -5.62 5.20 2.09
N ASN A 67 -6.27 4.04 2.17
CA ASN A 67 -6.84 3.46 3.38
C ASN A 67 -6.78 1.92 3.30
N PRO A 68 -7.24 1.17 4.33
CA PRO A 68 -7.18 -0.29 4.30
C PRO A 68 -7.94 -0.93 3.13
N ASP A 69 -9.07 -0.37 2.72
CA ASP A 69 -9.87 -0.89 1.61
C ASP A 69 -9.17 -0.64 0.27
N TRP A 70 -8.53 0.52 0.12
CA TRP A 70 -7.69 0.84 -1.03
C TRP A 70 -6.58 -0.21 -1.19
N VAL A 71 -5.87 -0.53 -0.10
CA VAL A 71 -4.80 -1.54 -0.10
C VAL A 71 -5.33 -2.92 -0.51
N ARG A 72 -6.48 -3.33 0.04
CA ARG A 72 -7.13 -4.59 -0.31
C ARG A 72 -7.51 -4.66 -1.79
N LYS A 73 -8.05 -3.57 -2.34
CA LYS A 73 -8.42 -3.50 -3.76
C LYS A 73 -7.20 -3.53 -4.66
N PHE A 74 -6.14 -2.80 -4.32
CA PHE A 74 -4.88 -2.80 -5.06
C PHE A 74 -4.25 -4.20 -5.11
N LEU A 75 -4.23 -4.93 -3.99
CA LEU A 75 -3.60 -6.24 -3.92
C LEU A 75 -4.38 -7.37 -4.62
N ASN A 76 -5.66 -7.15 -4.93
CA ASN A 76 -6.54 -8.10 -5.59
C ASN A 76 -6.90 -7.70 -7.03
N ALA A 77 -6.33 -6.62 -7.54
CA ALA A 77 -6.42 -6.21 -8.93
C ALA A 77 -5.38 -6.94 -9.78
#